data_AF-A0A8S8XYT0-F1
#
_entry.id   AF-A0A8S8XYT0-F1
#
_cell.length_a   1.000
_cell.length_b   1.000
_cell.length_c   1.000
_cell.angle_alpha   90.00
_cell.angle_beta   90.00
_cell.angle_gamma   90.00
#
_symmetry.space_group_name_H-M   'P 1'
#
loop_
_entity.id
_entity.type
_entity.pdbx_description
1 polymer ?
#
loop_
_entity_poly.entity_id
_entity_poly.type
_entity_poly.pdbx_seq_one_letter_code
_entity_poly.pdbx_strand_id
1 'polypeptide(L)'
;MLPNLLIIGVPKAGTTSLFSYLNLHPQVFGSNPKEPGYFHPLRWGEELADIAKYEQAFLGYSNQKYAMEATPGYFYGGKKLSNEMIKIVARF
;
A
#
# COMPACT_ATOMS: atom_id res chain seq x y z
N MET A 1 -5.79 -7.40 -7.93
CA MET A 1 -6.51 -6.81 -6.76
C MET A 1 -5.69 -5.64 -6.26
N LEU A 2 -6.35 -4.53 -5.90
CA LEU A 2 -5.74 -3.33 -5.33
C LEU A 2 -6.09 -3.19 -3.83
N PRO A 3 -5.20 -2.63 -3.01
CA PRO A 3 -5.48 -2.47 -1.59
C PRO A 3 -6.55 -1.40 -1.36
N ASN A 4 -7.32 -1.60 -0.30
CA ASN A 4 -8.31 -0.65 0.20
C ASN A 4 -7.95 -0.10 1.60
N LEU A 5 -6.82 -0.53 2.16
CA LEU A 5 -6.26 -0.05 3.41
C LEU A 5 -4.77 0.24 3.22
N LEU A 6 -4.32 1.46 3.50
CA LEU A 6 -2.93 1.87 3.33
C LEU A 6 -2.36 2.45 4.62
N ILE A 7 -1.27 1.87 5.11
CA ILE A 7 -0.44 2.45 6.18
C ILE A 7 0.69 3.23 5.51
N ILE A 8 0.45 4.52 5.30
CA ILE A 8 1.36 5.37 4.51
C ILE A 8 2.54 5.94 5.30
N GLY A 9 2.56 5.82 6.64
CA GLY A 9 3.60 6.44 7.47
C GLY A 9 3.35 6.45 8.97
N VAL A 10 4.31 6.95 9.75
CA VAL A 10 5.65 7.43 9.30
C VAL A 10 6.75 6.40 9.61
N PRO A 11 7.91 6.44 8.93
CA PRO A 11 9.01 5.55 9.25
C PRO A 11 9.41 5.67 10.72
N LYS A 12 9.77 4.55 11.33
CA LYS A 12 10.14 4.43 12.75
C LYS A 12 9.00 4.72 13.75
N ALA A 13 7.75 4.89 13.30
CA ALA A 13 6.58 5.01 14.17
C ALA A 13 5.81 3.68 14.39
N GLY A 14 6.48 2.53 14.21
CA GLY A 14 5.87 1.22 14.49
C GLY A 14 4.95 0.65 13.40
N THR A 15 5.04 1.17 12.16
CA THR A 15 4.24 0.70 11.01
C THR A 15 4.41 -0.79 10.70
N THR A 16 5.61 -1.36 10.94
CA THR A 16 5.83 -2.81 10.82
C THR A 16 5.02 -3.59 11.85
N SER A 17 5.02 -3.18 13.13
CA SER A 17 4.21 -3.83 14.16
C SER A 17 2.73 -3.73 13.85
N LEU A 18 2.25 -2.53 13.46
CA LEU A 18 0.85 -2.32 13.07
C LEU A 18 0.44 -3.23 11.90
N PHE A 19 1.25 -3.29 10.84
CA PHE A 19 1.00 -4.16 9.70
C PHE A 19 0.94 -5.63 10.12
N SER A 20 1.92 -6.11 10.90
CA SER A 20 1.97 -7.49 11.36
C SER A 20 0.76 -7.85 12.24
N TYR A 21 0.36 -6.99 13.17
CA TYR A 21 -0.76 -7.26 14.07
C TYR A 21 -2.10 -7.26 13.35
N LEU A 22 -2.34 -6.31 12.43
CA LEU A 22 -3.55 -6.31 11.61
C LEU A 22 -3.61 -7.54 10.71
N ASN A 23 -2.48 -7.99 10.17
CA ASN A 23 -2.40 -9.16 9.31
C ASN A 23 -2.69 -10.49 10.03
N LEU A 24 -2.74 -10.51 11.37
CA LEU A 24 -3.22 -11.67 12.13
C LEU A 24 -4.75 -11.82 12.07
N HIS A 25 -5.48 -10.77 11.70
CA HIS A 25 -6.93 -10.82 11.65
C HIS A 25 -7.41 -11.54 10.38
N PRO A 26 -8.36 -12.51 10.47
CA PRO A 26 -8.77 -13.33 9.32
C PRO A 26 -9.41 -12.55 8.16
N GLN A 27 -9.83 -11.31 8.40
CA GLN A 27 -10.38 -10.41 7.38
C GLN A 27 -9.37 -9.39 6.83
N VAL A 28 -8.09 -9.53 7.13
CA VAL A 28 -7.03 -8.67 6.60
C VAL A 28 -6.05 -9.53 5.83
N PHE A 29 -5.72 -9.10 4.62
CA PHE A 29 -4.66 -9.68 3.82
C PHE A 29 -3.61 -8.59 3.52
N GLY A 30 -2.44 -8.73 4.10
CA GLY A 30 -1.31 -7.85 3.92
C GLY A 30 -0.54 -8.16 2.64
N SER A 31 0.01 -7.13 2.01
CA SER A 31 0.89 -7.26 0.85
C SER A 31 2.10 -8.15 1.14
N ASN A 32 2.53 -8.95 0.16
CA ASN A 32 3.75 -9.75 0.22
C ASN A 32 4.61 -9.51 -1.04
N PRO A 33 5.80 -8.89 -0.93
CA PRO A 33 6.43 -8.43 0.32
C PRO A 33 5.68 -7.27 0.98
N LYS A 34 5.95 -7.04 2.26
CA LYS A 34 5.61 -5.75 2.91
C LYS A 34 6.38 -4.63 2.19
N GLU A 35 5.80 -3.44 2.19
CA GLU A 35 6.31 -2.24 1.52
C GLU A 35 6.51 -2.42 -0.01
N PRO A 36 5.46 -2.73 -0.79
CA PRO A 36 5.61 -2.92 -2.23
C PRO A 36 6.12 -1.67 -2.95
N GLY A 37 5.96 -0.49 -2.35
CA GLY A 37 6.63 0.72 -2.81
C GLY A 37 6.15 1.20 -4.18
N TYR A 38 4.95 0.83 -4.59
CA TYR A 38 4.40 1.19 -5.90
C TYR A 38 4.38 2.71 -6.14
N PHE A 39 3.97 3.51 -5.15
CA PHE A 39 3.85 4.97 -5.31
C PHE A 39 5.15 5.74 -5.07
N HIS A 40 6.23 5.08 -4.69
CA HIS A 40 7.50 5.72 -4.36
C HIS A 40 8.07 6.60 -5.48
N PRO A 41 8.11 6.14 -6.76
CA PRO A 41 8.66 6.92 -7.87
C PRO A 41 8.09 8.36 -7.97
N LEU A 42 6.81 8.54 -7.64
CA LEU A 42 6.15 9.86 -7.69
C LEU A 42 6.80 10.91 -6.79
N ARG A 43 7.45 10.50 -5.70
CA ARG A 43 8.18 11.39 -4.79
C ARG A 43 9.37 12.06 -5.48
N TRP A 44 10.00 11.37 -6.43
CA TRP A 44 11.16 11.86 -7.18
C TRP A 44 10.79 12.38 -8.57
N GLY A 45 9.49 12.53 -8.86
CA GLY A 45 9.02 13.03 -10.15
C GLY A 45 8.93 11.96 -11.24
N GLU A 46 9.27 10.71 -10.93
CA GLU A 46 9.23 9.58 -11.87
C GLU A 46 7.79 9.08 -12.09
N GLU A 47 7.64 8.22 -13.10
CA GLU A 47 6.38 7.56 -13.44
C GLU A 47 6.16 6.28 -12.64
N LEU A 48 4.90 5.89 -12.49
CA LEU A 48 4.55 4.61 -11.86
C LEU A 48 4.89 3.47 -12.81
N ALA A 49 5.33 2.35 -12.23
CA ALA A 49 5.41 1.10 -12.95
C ALA A 49 4.00 0.63 -13.40
N ASP A 50 3.99 -0.39 -14.26
CA ASP A 50 2.75 -1.10 -14.60
C ASP A 50 2.02 -1.54 -13.33
N ILE A 51 0.71 -1.27 -13.28
CA ILE A 51 -0.16 -1.61 -12.16
C ILE A 51 -0.15 -3.12 -11.87
N ALA A 52 0.05 -3.97 -12.87
CA ALA A 52 0.13 -5.41 -12.71
C ALA A 52 1.24 -5.82 -11.72
N LYS A 53 2.34 -5.06 -11.65
CA LYS A 53 3.41 -5.30 -10.68
C LYS A 53 2.97 -5.04 -9.24
N TYR A 54 2.08 -4.06 -9.04
CA TYR A 54 1.52 -3.79 -7.71
C TYR A 54 0.52 -4.86 -7.29
N GLU A 55 -0.30 -5.34 -8.22
CA GLU A 55 -1.24 -6.43 -7.96
C GLU A 55 -0.55 -7.74 -7.56
N GLN A 56 0.67 -7.99 -8.04
CA GLN A 56 1.47 -9.15 -7.63
C GLN A 56 1.74 -9.20 -6.13
N ALA A 57 1.81 -8.03 -5.46
CA ALA A 57 1.97 -7.97 -4.01
C ALA A 57 0.75 -8.52 -3.25
N PHE A 58 -0.37 -8.78 -3.94
CA PHE A 58 -1.60 -9.30 -3.35
C PHE A 58 -1.97 -10.70 -3.86
N LEU A 59 -1.01 -11.43 -4.45
CA LEU A 59 -1.20 -12.83 -4.82
C LEU A 59 -1.46 -13.67 -3.55
N GLY A 60 -2.60 -14.37 -3.54
CA GLY A 60 -3.07 -15.13 -2.38
C GLY A 60 -4.23 -14.48 -1.61
N TYR A 61 -4.58 -13.23 -1.94
CA TYR A 61 -5.82 -12.62 -1.46
C TYR A 61 -7.01 -13.52 -1.83
N SER A 62 -7.85 -13.81 -0.83
CA SER A 62 -8.97 -14.74 -0.91
C SER A 62 -10.22 -14.15 -0.25
N ASN A 63 -10.62 -12.96 -0.70
CA ASN A 63 -11.85 -12.25 -0.30
C ASN A 63 -11.87 -11.72 1.15
N GLN A 64 -10.71 -11.44 1.72
CA GLN A 64 -10.60 -10.70 2.97
C GLN A 64 -11.23 -9.31 2.84
N LYS A 65 -11.87 -8.79 3.89
CA LYS A 65 -12.49 -7.45 3.86
C LYS A 65 -11.48 -6.35 3.52
N TYR A 66 -10.25 -6.49 4.00
CA TYR A 66 -9.18 -5.53 3.78
C TYR A 66 -8.01 -6.17 3.05
N ALA A 67 -7.63 -5.59 1.92
CA ALA A 67 -6.33 -5.78 1.32
C ALA A 67 -5.46 -4.60 1.74
N MET A 68 -4.38 -4.87 2.47
CA MET A 68 -3.59 -3.86 3.16
C MET A 68 -2.15 -3.82 2.63
N GLU A 69 -1.63 -2.62 2.43
CA GLU A 69 -0.18 -2.42 2.37
C GLU A 69 0.31 -1.46 3.44
N ALA A 70 1.62 -1.50 3.69
CA ALA A 70 2.30 -0.52 4.52
C ALA A 70 3.61 -0.11 3.85
N THR A 71 3.68 1.09 3.31
CA THR A 71 4.93 1.71 2.85
C THR A 71 5.06 3.08 3.54
N PRO A 72 5.82 3.16 4.65
CA PRO A 72 5.86 4.37 5.47
C PRO A 72 6.47 5.59 4.78
N GLY A 73 7.23 5.37 3.70
CA GLY A 73 7.85 6.44 2.93
C GLY A 73 6.87 7.25 2.07
N TYR A 74 5.64 6.76 1.86
CA TYR A 74 4.61 7.47 1.10
C TYR A 74 4.16 8.77 1.77
N PHE A 75 4.23 8.86 3.10
CA PHE A 75 3.90 10.07 3.85
C PHE A 75 4.63 11.33 3.34
N TYR A 76 5.82 11.17 2.76
CA TYR A 76 6.62 12.27 2.24
C TYR A 76 6.34 12.62 0.76
N GLY A 77 5.37 11.96 0.11
CA GLY A 77 5.07 12.17 -1.31
C GLY A 77 4.19 13.37 -1.63
N GLY A 78 3.63 14.03 -0.62
CA GLY A 78 2.82 15.24 -0.78
C GLY A 78 1.61 15.08 -1.71
N LYS A 79 1.16 16.19 -2.30
CA LYS A 79 -0.07 16.28 -3.09
C LYS A 79 -0.06 15.41 -4.36
N LYS A 80 1.08 15.31 -5.05
CA LYS A 80 1.19 14.51 -6.29
C LYS A 80 0.91 13.04 -5.99
N LEU A 81 1.61 12.48 -5.01
CA LEU A 81 1.45 11.08 -4.60
C LEU A 81 0.03 10.82 -4.06
N SER A 82 -0.51 11.68 -3.21
CA SER A 82 -1.86 11.49 -2.65
C SER A 82 -2.95 11.49 -3.73
N ASN A 83 -2.82 12.34 -4.75
CA ASN A 83 -3.78 12.40 -5.85
C ASN A 83 -3.76 11.12 -6.69
N GLU A 84 -2.57 10.59 -7.00
CA GLU A 84 -2.46 9.33 -7.74
C GLU A 84 -2.96 8.14 -6.92
N MET A 85 -2.70 8.12 -5.61
CA MET A 85 -3.32 7.13 -4.72
C MET A 85 -4.84 7.18 -4.80
N ILE A 86 -5.46 8.35 -4.64
CA ILE A 86 -6.93 8.47 -4.71
C ILE A 86 -7.47 7.94 -6.04
N LYS A 87 -6.85 8.32 -7.17
CA LYS A 87 -7.26 7.84 -8.50
C LYS A 87 -7.18 6.32 -8.65
N ILE A 88 -6.15 5.70 -8.10
CA ILE A 88 -5.86 4.27 -8.33
C ILE A 88 -6.61 3.39 -7.32
N VAL A 89 -6.52 3.71 -6.02
CA VAL A 89 -7.04 2.84 -4.95
C VAL A 89 -8.35 3.32 -4.33
N ALA A 90 -8.68 4.62 -4.37
CA ALA A 90 -9.90 5.16 -3.77
C ALA A 90 -11.03 5.34 -4.81
N ARG A 91 -11.40 4.25 -5.49
CA ARG A 91 -12.59 4.23 -6.35
C ARG A 91 -13.84 4.22 -5.47
N PHE A 92 -14.46 5.39 -5.32
CA PHE A 92 -15.83 5.55 -4.82
C PHE A 92 -16.83 5.29 -5.94
#